data_AF-A0A6N7F813-F1
#
_entry.id   AF-A0A6N7F813-F1
#
_cell.length_a   1.000
_cell.length_b   1.000
_cell.length_c   1.000
_cell.angle_alpha   90.00
_cell.angle_beta   90.00
_cell.angle_gamma   90.00
#
_symmetry.space_group_name_H-M   'P 1'
#
loop_
_entity.id
_entity.type
_entity.pdbx_description
1 polymer ?
#
loop_
_entity_poly.entity_id
_entity_poly.type
_entity_poly.pdbx_seq_one_letter_code
_entity_poly.pdbx_strand_id
1 'polypeptide(L)'
;MAGGLLYGCADAGDHGLGPACESGLSAAQRELSAAKANGVGGAVAWSKAASLIAAGRTQQQFGEYENCAQKARDARRIVSEMK
;
A
#
# COMPACT_ATOMS: atom_id res chain seq x y z
N MET A 1 8.26 -19.29 23.92
CA MET A 1 7.87 -18.11 24.72
C MET A 1 8.68 -16.92 24.22
N ALA A 2 8.06 -15.74 24.10
CA ALA A 2 8.45 -14.53 23.33
C ALA A 2 8.07 -14.62 21.82
N GLY A 3 6.90 -14.18 21.34
CA GLY A 3 5.87 -13.33 21.94
C GLY A 3 6.18 -11.84 21.75
N GLY A 4 5.76 -11.26 20.62
CA GLY A 4 5.72 -9.80 20.42
C GLY A 4 6.37 -9.30 19.12
N LEU A 5 5.74 -9.52 17.97
CA LEU A 5 5.93 -8.61 16.84
C LEU A 5 5.27 -7.29 17.24
N LEU A 6 6.09 -6.27 17.49
CA LEU A 6 5.65 -4.90 17.70
C LEU A 6 4.98 -4.41 16.40
N TYR A 7 3.70 -4.73 16.24
CA TYR A 7 2.82 -3.93 15.40
C TYR A 7 2.73 -2.57 16.08
N GLY A 8 3.23 -1.55 15.37
CA GLY A 8 3.47 -0.22 15.89
C GLY A 8 2.32 0.31 16.73
N CYS A 9 2.69 1.02 17.80
CA CYS A 9 1.76 1.86 18.54
C CYS A 9 0.95 2.66 17.53
N ALA A 10 -0.37 2.48 17.54
CA ALA A 10 -1.28 3.40 16.86
C ALA A 10 -1.05 4.78 17.48
N ASP A 11 -0.32 5.64 16.78
CA ASP A 11 -0.06 7.01 17.18
C ASP A 11 -1.40 7.71 17.41
N ALA A 12 -1.50 8.48 18.49
CA ALA A 12 -2.71 9.22 18.87
C ALA A 12 -3.18 10.28 17.85
N GLY A 13 -2.50 10.40 16.70
CA GLY A 13 -2.89 11.18 15.52
C GLY A 13 -3.55 10.35 14.41
N ASP A 14 -3.67 9.03 14.58
CA ASP A 14 -4.38 8.19 13.64
C ASP A 14 -5.90 8.34 13.85
N HIS A 15 -6.56 9.12 12.99
CA HIS A 15 -8.02 9.24 12.94
C HIS A 15 -8.72 7.92 12.50
N GLY A 16 -8.13 6.75 12.77
CA GLY A 16 -8.54 5.43 12.30
C GLY A 16 -8.12 5.13 10.85
N LEU A 17 -7.20 5.92 10.26
CA LEU A 17 -6.79 5.80 8.87
C LEU A 17 -5.58 4.86 8.67
N GLY A 18 -4.84 4.55 9.73
CA GLY A 18 -3.68 3.67 9.75
C GLY A 18 -4.03 2.25 9.30
N PRO A 19 -5.10 1.63 9.83
CA PRO A 19 -5.62 0.36 9.33
C PRO A 19 -6.04 0.44 7.86
N ALA A 20 -6.64 1.56 7.42
CA ALA A 20 -7.07 1.75 6.04
C ALA A 20 -5.87 1.89 5.07
N CYS A 21 -4.85 2.63 5.48
CA CYS A 21 -3.57 2.76 4.79
C CYS A 21 -2.87 1.39 4.66
N GLU A 22 -2.70 0.66 5.77
CA GLU A 22 -2.03 -0.64 5.78
C GLU A 22 -2.76 -1.67 4.92
N SER A 23 -4.08 -1.80 5.12
CA SER A 23 -4.91 -2.75 4.37
C SER A 23 -4.93 -2.41 2.88
N GLY A 24 -5.00 -1.11 2.54
CA GLY A 24 -4.94 -0.62 1.17
C GLY A 24 -3.61 -0.94 0.50
N LEU A 25 -2.47 -0.64 1.16
CA LEU A 25 -1.13 -0.94 0.65
C LEU A 25 -0.90 -2.45 0.49
N SER A 26 -1.38 -3.25 1.44
CA SER A 26 -1.28 -4.70 1.39
C SER A 26 -2.12 -5.29 0.25
N ALA A 27 -3.33 -4.76 0.03
CA ALA A 27 -4.17 -5.14 -1.10
C ALA A 27 -3.51 -4.76 -2.43
N ALA A 28 -3.03 -3.53 -2.57
CA ALA A 28 -2.33 -3.05 -3.77
C ALA A 28 -1.12 -3.92 -4.12
N GLN A 29 -0.33 -4.31 -3.10
CA GLN A 29 0.83 -5.18 -3.30
C GLN A 29 0.41 -6.58 -3.79
N ARG A 30 -0.65 -7.16 -3.23
CA ARG A 30 -1.18 -8.45 -3.67
C ARG A 30 -1.70 -8.39 -5.11
N GLU A 31 -2.46 -7.35 -5.44
CA GLU A 31 -2.99 -7.13 -6.79
C GLU A 31 -1.85 -6.94 -7.80
N LEU A 32 -0.82 -6.16 -7.47
CA LEU A 32 0.35 -5.96 -8.32
C LEU A 32 1.12 -7.27 -8.56
N SER A 33 1.34 -8.06 -7.50
CA SER A 33 2.00 -9.36 -7.63
C SER A 33 1.18 -10.32 -8.48
N ALA A 34 -0.16 -10.33 -8.34
CA ALA A 34 -1.04 -11.12 -9.18
C ALA A 34 -0.98 -10.66 -10.64
N ALA A 35 -1.01 -9.35 -10.90
CA ALA A 35 -0.89 -8.80 -12.25
C ALA A 35 0.44 -9.21 -12.92
N LYS A 36 1.56 -9.09 -12.20
CA LYS A 36 2.88 -9.55 -12.65
C LYS A 36 2.91 -11.05 -12.96
N ALA A 37 2.33 -11.88 -12.09
CA ALA A 37 2.30 -13.32 -12.27
C ALA A 37 1.47 -13.74 -13.50
N ASN A 38 0.39 -13.03 -13.78
CA ASN A 38 -0.44 -13.26 -14.97
C ASN A 38 0.10 -12.57 -16.24
N GLY A 39 1.20 -11.82 -16.15
CA GLY A 39 1.72 -11.02 -17.27
C GLY A 39 0.79 -9.88 -17.71
N VAL A 40 -0.10 -9.44 -16.82
CA VAL A 40 -1.11 -8.41 -17.06
C VAL A 40 -0.52 -7.03 -16.78
N GLY A 41 -0.61 -6.12 -17.75
CA GLY A 41 0.01 -4.80 -17.73
C GLY A 41 1.46 -4.80 -18.22
N GLY A 42 2.01 -3.60 -18.44
CA GLY A 42 3.40 -3.40 -18.87
C GLY A 42 4.35 -3.12 -17.72
N ALA A 43 5.66 -3.37 -17.91
CA ALA A 43 6.70 -3.13 -16.90
C ALA A 43 6.70 -1.68 -16.35
N VAL A 44 6.40 -0.69 -17.19
CA VAL A 44 6.25 0.72 -16.78
C VAL A 44 5.10 0.90 -15.79
N ALA A 45 3.97 0.26 -16.06
CA ALA A 45 2.79 0.35 -15.22
C ALA A 45 3.03 -0.36 -13.87
N TRP A 46 3.70 -1.51 -13.87
CA TRP A 46 4.12 -2.19 -12.65
C TRP A 46 5.07 -1.34 -11.79
N SER A 47 6.07 -0.71 -12.41
CA SER A 47 6.99 0.19 -11.72
C SER A 47 6.24 1.37 -11.10
N LYS A 48 5.28 1.96 -11.82
CA LYS A 48 4.45 3.05 -11.29
C LYS A 48 3.63 2.63 -10.08
N ALA A 49 2.97 1.46 -10.14
CA ALA A 49 2.23 0.92 -9.00
C ALA A 49 3.15 0.64 -7.80
N ALA A 50 4.31 0.01 -8.04
CA ALA A 50 5.30 -0.26 -7.00
C ALA A 50 5.81 1.03 -6.33
N SER A 51 6.06 2.09 -7.10
CA SER A 51 6.48 3.39 -6.57
C SER A 51 5.42 4.04 -5.68
N LEU A 52 4.13 3.94 -6.05
CA LEU A 52 3.04 4.46 -5.21
C LEU A 52 2.91 3.68 -3.89
N ILE A 53 3.05 2.35 -3.95
CA ILE A 53 3.03 1.50 -2.75
C ILE A 53 4.21 1.86 -1.83
N ALA A 54 5.41 2.05 -2.38
CA ALA A 54 6.57 2.46 -1.62
C ALA A 54 6.37 3.85 -0.97
N ALA A 55 5.88 4.84 -1.73
CA ALA A 55 5.60 6.17 -1.21
C ALA A 55 4.56 6.16 -0.09
N GLY A 56 3.48 5.37 -0.23
CA GLY A 56 2.47 5.23 0.81
C GLY A 56 3.02 4.59 2.09
N ARG A 57 3.91 3.59 1.99
CA ARG A 57 4.59 3.00 3.16
C ARG A 57 5.50 4.00 3.87
N THR A 58 6.21 4.83 3.10
CA THR A 58 7.01 5.91 3.68
C THR A 58 6.12 6.89 4.45
N GLN A 59 4.98 7.29 3.88
CA GLN A 59 4.02 8.15 4.54
C GLN A 59 3.42 7.50 5.80
N GLN A 60 3.13 6.20 5.76
CA GLN A 60 2.72 5.42 6.93
C GLN A 60 3.75 5.52 8.07
N GLN A 61 5.05 5.41 7.76
CA GLN A 61 6.11 5.53 8.76
C GLN A 61 6.24 6.94 9.35
N PHE A 62 5.80 7.97 8.63
CA PHE A 62 5.80 9.36 9.10
C PHE A 62 4.45 9.77 9.74
N GLY A 63 3.48 8.86 9.89
CA GLY A 63 2.15 9.17 10.44
C GLY A 63 1.22 9.90 9.47
N GLU A 64 1.57 10.01 8.19
CA GLU A 64 0.81 10.67 7.13
C GLU A 64 -0.25 9.71 6.53
N TYR A 65 -1.17 9.23 7.37
CA TYR A 65 -2.09 8.14 7.00
C TYR A 65 -3.12 8.50 5.91
N GLU A 66 -3.56 9.76 5.83
CA GLU A 66 -4.48 10.23 4.78
C GLU A 66 -3.84 10.16 3.39
N ASN A 67 -2.64 10.72 3.26
CA ASN A 67 -1.85 10.65 2.03
C ASN A 67 -1.53 9.20 1.68
N CYS A 68 -1.17 8.37 2.67
CA CYS A 68 -0.94 6.95 2.45
C CYS A 68 -2.18 6.25 1.86
N ALA A 69 -3.35 6.44 2.47
CA ALA A 69 -4.59 5.84 2.01
C ALA A 69 -4.92 6.28 0.57
N GLN A 70 -4.63 7.53 0.23
CA GLN A 70 -4.77 8.04 -1.13
C GLN A 70 -3.81 7.35 -2.10
N LYS A 71 -2.52 7.21 -1.76
CA LYS A 71 -1.53 6.51 -2.59
C LYS A 71 -1.85 5.02 -2.76
N ALA A 72 -2.38 4.38 -1.72
CA ALA A 72 -2.87 3.01 -1.79
C ALA A 72 -4.02 2.89 -2.80
N ARG A 73 -5.01 3.80 -2.76
CA ARG A 73 -6.11 3.85 -3.74
C ARG A 73 -5.60 4.05 -5.16
N ASP A 74 -4.67 4.99 -5.37
CA ASP A 74 -4.08 5.25 -6.69
C ASP A 74 -3.34 4.02 -7.24
N ALA A 75 -2.57 3.32 -6.39
CA ALA A 75 -1.87 2.11 -6.79
C ALA A 75 -2.84 1.01 -7.26
N ARG A 76 -3.92 0.78 -6.50
CA ARG A 76 -4.98 -0.20 -6.85
C ARG A 76 -5.72 0.17 -8.13
N ARG A 77 -5.98 1.46 -8.34
CA ARG A 77 -6.58 1.96 -9.57
C ARG A 77 -5.67 1.66 -10.77
N ILE A 78 -4.39 1.96 -10.67
CA ILE A 78 -3.41 1.66 -11.72
C ILE A 78 -3.34 0.16 -12.01
N VAL A 79 -3.34 -0.70 -10.99
CA VAL A 79 -3.39 -2.17 -11.20
C VAL A 79 -4.71 -2.63 -11.81
N SER A 80 -5.81 -1.94 -11.53
CA SER A 80 -7.12 -2.23 -12.13
C SER A 80 -7.22 -1.78 -13.58
N GLU A 81 -6.61 -0.66 -13.94
CA GLU A 81 -6.50 -0.15 -15.32
C GLU A 81 -5.55 -1.00 -16.19
N MET A 82 -4.67 -1.79 -15.57
CA MET A 82 -3.76 -2.72 -16.28
C MET A 82 -4.42 -4.03 -16.72
N LYS A 83 -5.59 -4.40 -16.17
CA LYS A 83 -6.32 -5.63 -16.51
C LYS A 83 -6.85 -5.58 -17.94
#